data_AF-S7X2S2-F1
#
_entry.id   AF-S7X2S2-F1
#
_cell.length_a   1.000
_cell.length_b   1.000
_cell.length_c   1.000
_cell.angle_alpha   90.00
_cell.angle_beta   90.00
_cell.angle_gamma   90.00
#
_symmetry.space_group_name_H-M   'P 1'
#
loop_
_entity.id
_entity.type
_entity.pdbx_description
1 polymer ?
#
loop_
_entity_poly.entity_id
_entity_poly.type
_entity_poly.pdbx_seq_one_letter_code
_entity_poly.pdbx_strand_id
1 'polypeptide(L)'
;MKNTYLLLILVAILATSCGSQKITNPYSTSELIAHDTQGIVTLRGVSDEFKGESEAEANAHKKAMQHLFYMGFPGTDMKNPMIQKGQRIETENKAFFDEFYKSGYKQYITSNKVDYYGCQTETKNCVTAASTFTLNYNLLRRDLERNKILNKIGF
;
A
#
# COMPACT_ATOMS: atom_id res chain seq x y z
N MET A 1 45.58 5.98 34.09
CA MET A 1 44.41 5.14 34.42
C MET A 1 43.07 5.79 34.04
N LYS A 2 42.88 7.11 34.16
CA LYS A 2 41.59 7.78 33.82
C LYS A 2 41.27 7.80 32.30
N ASN A 3 42.29 7.86 31.45
CA ASN A 3 42.11 7.93 29.99
C ASN A 3 41.73 6.59 29.34
N THR A 4 42.09 5.47 29.95
CA THR A 4 41.73 4.11 29.46
C THR A 4 40.25 3.80 29.69
N TYR A 5 39.64 4.31 30.77
CA TYR A 5 38.19 4.17 31.01
C TYR A 5 37.35 4.99 30.03
N LEU A 6 37.83 6.19 29.64
CA LEU A 6 37.16 7.03 28.65
C LEU A 6 37.13 6.36 27.26
N LEU A 7 38.19 5.66 26.89
CA LEU A 7 38.28 4.93 25.63
C LEU A 7 37.34 3.72 25.59
N LEU A 8 37.19 3.00 26.71
CA LEU A 8 36.27 1.87 26.86
C LEU A 8 34.79 2.30 26.78
N ILE A 9 34.45 3.46 27.36
CA ILE A 9 33.09 4.02 27.28
C ILE A 9 32.75 4.43 25.84
N LEU A 10 33.71 5.01 25.10
CA LEU A 10 33.50 5.43 23.72
C LEU A 10 33.27 4.24 22.78
N VAL A 11 34.00 3.13 22.97
CA VAL A 11 33.83 1.89 22.19
C VAL A 11 32.50 1.20 22.49
N ALA A 12 32.02 1.25 23.74
CA ALA A 12 30.73 0.69 24.13
C ALA A 12 29.54 1.43 23.50
N ILE A 13 29.64 2.75 23.29
CA ILE A 13 28.58 3.56 22.66
C ILE A 13 28.50 3.32 21.15
N LEU A 14 29.61 3.00 20.48
CA LEU A 14 29.63 2.73 19.04
C LEU A 14 29.10 1.33 18.67
N ALA A 15 29.06 0.39 19.62
CA ALA A 15 28.59 -0.98 19.38
C ALA A 15 27.05 -1.14 19.37
N THR A 16 26.29 -0.13 19.81
CA THR A 16 24.81 -0.22 19.91
C THR A 16 24.07 0.33 18.68
N SER A 17 24.79 0.86 17.68
CA SER A 17 24.18 1.58 16.54
C SER A 17 23.97 0.74 15.27
N CYS A 18 24.29 -0.56 15.28
CA CYS A 18 24.00 -1.46 14.15
C CYS A 18 22.65 -2.19 14.32
N GLY A 19 21.59 -1.44 14.55
CA GLY A 19 20.22 -1.93 14.36
C GLY A 19 19.74 -1.55 12.96
N SER A 20 20.14 -2.28 11.92
CA SER A 20 19.59 -2.09 10.58
C SER A 20 18.10 -2.42 10.61
N GLN A 21 17.24 -1.39 10.64
CA GLN A 21 15.81 -1.57 10.43
C GLN A 21 15.65 -2.24 9.07
N LYS A 22 15.08 -3.45 9.04
CA LYS A 22 14.67 -4.07 7.79
C LYS A 22 13.58 -3.18 7.19
N ILE A 23 13.96 -2.35 6.22
CA ILE A 23 13.00 -1.58 5.44
C ILE A 23 12.29 -2.57 4.53
N THR A 24 11.17 -3.11 4.99
CA THR A 24 10.29 -3.95 4.18
C THR A 24 9.29 -3.05 3.47
N ASN A 25 9.17 -3.20 2.15
CA ASN A 25 8.13 -2.54 1.38
C ASN A 25 6.74 -2.93 1.95
N PRO A 26 5.95 -1.98 2.47
CA PRO A 26 4.65 -2.27 3.10
C PRO A 26 3.60 -2.81 2.11
N TYR A 27 3.87 -2.72 0.80
CA TYR A 27 3.02 -3.22 -0.28
C TYR A 27 3.58 -4.46 -0.98
N SER A 28 4.61 -5.10 -0.42
CA SER A 28 5.25 -6.29 -1.02
C SER A 28 4.32 -7.49 -1.19
N THR A 29 3.18 -7.50 -0.50
CA THR A 29 2.14 -8.52 -0.62
C THR A 29 1.08 -8.21 -1.68
N SER A 30 1.21 -7.07 -2.38
CA SER A 30 0.30 -6.68 -3.46
C SER A 30 0.88 -7.06 -4.82
N GLU A 31 0.01 -7.51 -5.72
CA GLU A 31 0.39 -8.05 -7.04
C GLU A 31 -0.53 -7.50 -8.14
N LEU A 32 0.02 -7.36 -9.35
CA LEU A 32 -0.75 -7.14 -10.56
C LEU A 32 -1.09 -8.52 -11.16
N ILE A 33 -2.38 -8.87 -11.17
CA ILE A 33 -2.85 -10.16 -11.69
C ILE A 33 -3.11 -10.07 -13.19
N ALA A 34 -3.74 -8.98 -13.64
CA ALA A 34 -4.02 -8.73 -15.03
C ALA A 34 -4.17 -7.23 -15.30
N HIS A 35 -3.80 -6.80 -16.50
CA HIS A 35 -4.19 -5.51 -17.05
C HIS A 35 -4.56 -5.73 -18.50
N ASP A 36 -5.82 -5.48 -18.86
CA ASP A 36 -6.25 -5.62 -20.24
C ASP A 36 -6.09 -4.29 -21.00
N THR A 37 -6.30 -4.32 -22.30
CA THR A 37 -6.27 -3.11 -23.15
C THR A 37 -7.54 -2.26 -23.03
N GLN A 38 -8.56 -2.70 -22.28
CA GLN A 38 -9.84 -2.01 -22.11
C GLN A 38 -9.82 -1.01 -20.94
N GLY A 39 -8.69 -0.90 -20.25
CA GLY A 39 -8.52 0.03 -19.14
C GLY A 39 -9.16 -0.47 -17.85
N ILE A 40 -9.17 -1.80 -17.66
CA ILE A 40 -9.36 -2.42 -16.36
C ILE A 40 -8.06 -3.04 -15.87
N VAL A 41 -7.92 -3.11 -14.54
CA VAL A 41 -6.74 -3.65 -13.87
C VAL A 41 -7.19 -4.55 -12.74
N THR A 42 -6.72 -5.78 -12.72
CA THR A 42 -6.94 -6.73 -11.63
C THR A 42 -5.73 -6.74 -10.71
N LEU A 43 -5.97 -6.38 -9.46
CA LEU A 43 -4.96 -6.36 -8.41
C LEU A 43 -5.26 -7.45 -7.38
N ARG A 44 -4.22 -7.90 -6.71
CA ARG A 44 -4.32 -8.67 -5.48
C ARG A 44 -3.67 -7.92 -4.35
N GLY A 45 -4.31 -7.90 -3.18
CA GLY A 45 -3.77 -7.34 -1.96
C GLY A 45 -3.98 -8.28 -0.78
N VAL A 46 -3.07 -8.20 0.20
CA VAL A 46 -3.17 -8.94 1.47
C VAL A 46 -3.11 -7.95 2.63
N SER A 47 -4.07 -8.05 3.53
CA SER A 47 -4.20 -7.15 4.67
C SER A 47 -3.18 -7.43 5.78
N ASP A 48 -3.03 -6.47 6.70
CA ASP A 48 -2.56 -6.78 8.06
C ASP A 48 -3.62 -7.57 8.85
N GLU A 49 -3.36 -7.88 10.12
CA GLU A 49 -4.32 -8.50 11.03
C GLU A 49 -5.33 -7.47 11.55
N PHE A 50 -6.63 -7.73 11.37
CA PHE A 50 -7.73 -6.88 11.86
C PHE A 50 -8.74 -7.66 12.70
N LYS A 51 -9.59 -6.97 13.45
CA LYS A 51 -10.64 -7.62 14.25
C LYS A 51 -11.88 -8.01 13.45
N GLY A 52 -12.05 -7.47 12.24
CA GLY A 52 -13.22 -7.71 11.41
C GLY A 52 -12.86 -7.84 9.93
N GLU A 53 -13.63 -8.68 9.24
CA GLU A 53 -13.49 -8.97 7.81
C GLU A 53 -13.51 -7.70 6.94
N SER A 54 -14.44 -6.78 7.20
CA SER A 54 -14.57 -5.52 6.44
C SER A 54 -13.33 -4.62 6.56
N GLU A 55 -12.71 -4.56 7.75
CA GLU A 55 -11.49 -3.78 7.96
C GLU A 55 -10.29 -4.44 7.26
N ALA A 56 -10.20 -5.77 7.33
CA ALA A 56 -9.18 -6.55 6.65
C ALA A 56 -9.29 -6.37 5.13
N GLU A 57 -10.48 -6.55 4.55
CA GLU A 57 -10.71 -6.36 3.12
C GLU A 57 -10.36 -4.93 2.68
N ALA A 58 -10.82 -3.91 3.41
CA ALA A 58 -10.50 -2.51 3.09
C ALA A 58 -9.00 -2.23 3.15
N ASN A 59 -8.28 -2.82 4.09
CA ASN A 59 -6.82 -2.71 4.17
C ASN A 59 -6.12 -3.42 3.01
N ALA A 60 -6.57 -4.63 2.61
CA ALA A 60 -6.05 -5.35 1.46
C ALA A 60 -6.18 -4.53 0.17
N HIS A 61 -7.37 -3.97 -0.07
CA HIS A 61 -7.62 -3.06 -1.19
C HIS A 61 -6.71 -1.83 -1.13
N LYS A 62 -6.65 -1.17 0.03
CA LYS A 62 -5.81 0.01 0.22
C LYS A 62 -4.35 -0.27 -0.12
N LYS A 63 -3.75 -1.35 0.39
CA LYS A 63 -2.36 -1.70 0.11
C LYS A 63 -2.10 -1.96 -1.37
N ALA A 64 -3.01 -2.67 -2.06
CA ALA A 64 -2.89 -2.92 -3.49
C ALA A 64 -2.99 -1.64 -4.31
N MET A 65 -3.93 -0.76 -3.97
CA MET A 65 -4.08 0.54 -4.62
C MET A 65 -2.91 1.46 -4.35
N GLN A 66 -2.36 1.49 -3.13
CA GLN A 66 -1.17 2.28 -2.80
C GLN A 66 0.08 1.76 -3.54
N HIS A 67 0.20 0.45 -3.78
CA HIS A 67 1.23 -0.11 -4.64
C HIS A 67 1.10 0.47 -6.07
N LEU A 68 -0.10 0.36 -6.67
CA LEU A 68 -0.40 0.93 -7.99
C LEU A 68 -0.12 2.45 -8.05
N PHE A 69 -0.49 3.17 -6.99
CA PHE A 69 -0.39 4.63 -6.94
C PHE A 69 1.04 5.13 -6.82
N TYR A 70 1.85 4.52 -5.95
CA TYR A 70 3.10 5.13 -5.50
C TYR A 70 4.35 4.36 -5.90
N MET A 71 4.21 3.12 -6.37
CA MET A 71 5.36 2.34 -6.84
C MET A 71 5.17 1.86 -8.28
N GLY A 72 3.95 1.50 -8.68
CA GLY A 72 3.74 0.67 -9.86
C GLY A 72 4.24 -0.77 -9.61
N PHE A 73 4.15 -1.63 -10.62
CA PHE A 73 4.53 -3.04 -10.52
C PHE A 73 5.73 -3.35 -11.42
N PRO A 74 6.97 -3.30 -10.89
CA PRO A 74 8.17 -3.58 -11.68
C PRO A 74 8.11 -4.93 -12.40
N GLY A 75 8.62 -4.98 -13.63
CA GLY A 75 8.55 -6.19 -14.48
C GLY A 75 7.24 -6.36 -15.25
N THR A 76 6.31 -5.41 -15.15
CA THR A 76 5.05 -5.35 -15.91
C THR A 76 4.97 -4.08 -16.75
N ASP A 77 3.94 -3.94 -17.58
CA ASP A 77 3.69 -2.69 -18.31
C ASP A 77 3.23 -1.54 -17.38
N MET A 78 2.71 -1.87 -16.20
CA MET A 78 2.35 -0.90 -15.15
C MET A 78 3.49 -0.64 -14.16
N LYS A 79 4.75 -0.68 -14.62
CA LYS A 79 5.96 -0.53 -13.78
C LYS A 79 6.16 0.81 -13.09
N ASN A 80 5.50 1.86 -13.56
CA ASN A 80 5.68 3.20 -13.03
C ASN A 80 4.52 3.58 -12.10
N PRO A 81 4.76 4.41 -11.07
CA PRO A 81 3.70 4.89 -10.19
C PRO A 81 2.69 5.71 -10.97
N MET A 82 1.40 5.49 -10.67
CA MET A 82 0.34 6.31 -11.25
C MET A 82 0.41 7.76 -10.75
N ILE A 83 0.74 7.98 -9.47
CA ILE A 83 0.89 9.29 -8.83
C ILE A 83 2.38 9.60 -8.58
N GLN A 84 2.99 10.35 -9.49
CA GLN A 84 4.42 10.70 -9.43
C GLN A 84 4.83 11.52 -8.19
N LYS A 85 3.88 12.25 -7.57
CA LYS A 85 4.14 13.02 -6.34
C LYS A 85 4.41 12.15 -5.11
N GLY A 86 4.14 10.85 -5.20
CA GLY A 86 4.31 9.89 -4.10
C GLY A 86 3.26 10.06 -2.99
N GLN A 87 3.47 9.35 -1.88
CA GLN A 87 2.49 9.22 -0.80
C GLN A 87 2.16 10.53 -0.07
N ARG A 88 3.04 11.55 -0.12
CA ARG A 88 2.79 12.88 0.47
C ARG A 88 1.48 13.51 -0.03
N ILE A 89 1.05 13.16 -1.24
CA ILE A 89 -0.20 13.65 -1.83
C ILE A 89 -1.43 13.34 -0.97
N GLU A 90 -1.38 12.24 -0.18
CA GLU A 90 -2.47 11.86 0.73
C GLU A 90 -2.63 12.91 1.84
N THR A 91 -1.52 13.41 2.38
CA THR A 91 -1.55 14.47 3.40
C THR A 91 -1.97 15.80 2.80
N GLU A 92 -1.50 16.14 1.60
CA GLU A 92 -1.88 17.38 0.89
C GLU A 92 -3.35 17.43 0.50
N ASN A 93 -3.96 16.28 0.25
CA ASN A 93 -5.36 16.14 -0.16
C ASN A 93 -6.13 15.25 0.82
N LYS A 94 -5.91 15.47 2.12
CA LYS A 94 -6.41 14.60 3.19
C LYS A 94 -7.91 14.33 3.08
N ALA A 95 -8.71 15.38 2.88
CA ALA A 95 -10.16 15.24 2.78
C ALA A 95 -10.60 14.30 1.64
N PHE A 96 -9.91 14.37 0.49
CA PHE A 96 -10.17 13.47 -0.63
C PHE A 96 -9.79 12.02 -0.27
N PHE A 97 -8.57 11.80 0.23
CA PHE A 97 -8.10 10.42 0.50
C PHE A 97 -8.79 9.76 1.70
N ASP A 98 -9.20 10.54 2.70
CA ASP A 98 -10.02 10.04 3.82
C ASP A 98 -11.32 9.44 3.29
N GLU A 99 -12.05 10.18 2.44
CA GLU A 99 -13.31 9.72 1.86
C GLU A 99 -13.08 8.59 0.85
N PHE A 100 -12.04 8.72 0.04
CA PHE A 100 -11.64 7.72 -0.94
C PHE A 100 -11.42 6.36 -0.27
N TYR A 101 -10.59 6.27 0.79
CA TYR A 101 -10.28 5.02 1.46
C TYR A 101 -11.40 4.52 2.39
N LYS A 102 -12.26 5.41 2.90
CA LYS A 102 -13.43 5.02 3.68
C LYS A 102 -14.42 4.20 2.86
N SER A 103 -14.72 4.66 1.65
CA SER A 103 -15.65 3.96 0.75
C SER A 103 -15.56 4.38 -0.72
N GLY A 104 -15.04 5.58 -1.02
CA GLY A 104 -15.05 6.12 -2.38
C GLY A 104 -14.36 5.22 -3.41
N TYR A 105 -13.32 4.48 -3.04
CA TYR A 105 -12.60 3.59 -3.97
C TYR A 105 -13.48 2.43 -4.48
N LYS A 106 -14.50 2.02 -3.72
CA LYS A 106 -15.34 0.87 -4.07
C LYS A 106 -16.13 1.09 -5.36
N GLN A 107 -16.41 2.36 -5.72
CA GLN A 107 -17.12 2.69 -6.96
C GLN A 107 -16.35 2.30 -8.23
N TYR A 108 -15.03 2.10 -8.13
CA TYR A 108 -14.20 1.69 -9.26
C TYR A 108 -14.04 0.17 -9.34
N ILE A 109 -14.47 -0.59 -8.34
CA ILE A 109 -14.35 -2.05 -8.31
C ILE A 109 -15.49 -2.68 -9.11
N THR A 110 -15.15 -3.43 -10.16
CA THR A 110 -16.11 -4.13 -11.02
C THR A 110 -16.27 -5.61 -10.68
N SER A 111 -15.28 -6.19 -10.01
CA SER A 111 -15.30 -7.58 -9.51
C SER A 111 -14.42 -7.67 -8.28
N ASN A 112 -14.82 -8.49 -7.31
CA ASN A 112 -14.11 -8.67 -6.05
C ASN A 112 -14.27 -10.11 -5.57
N LYS A 113 -13.16 -10.79 -5.33
CA LYS A 113 -13.12 -12.10 -4.67
C LYS A 113 -12.19 -12.00 -3.48
N VAL A 114 -12.72 -12.34 -2.30
CA VAL A 114 -12.01 -12.22 -1.03
C VAL A 114 -11.99 -13.58 -0.34
N ASP A 115 -10.80 -13.97 0.10
CA ASP A 115 -10.58 -15.11 0.98
C ASP A 115 -10.15 -14.59 2.35
N TYR A 116 -10.79 -15.09 3.41
CA TYR A 116 -10.51 -14.72 4.80
C TYR A 116 -9.76 -15.83 5.52
N TYR A 117 -8.78 -15.46 6.33
CA TYR A 117 -7.98 -16.38 7.11
C TYR A 117 -7.87 -15.91 8.56
N GLY A 118 -7.89 -16.85 9.50
CA GLY A 118 -7.53 -16.57 10.88
C GLY A 118 -6.06 -16.16 11.02
N CYS A 119 -5.76 -15.36 12.03
CA CYS A 119 -4.38 -15.00 12.34
C CYS A 119 -3.53 -16.20 12.76
N GLN A 120 -2.21 -16.10 12.56
CA GLN A 120 -1.25 -17.13 13.01
C GLN A 120 -1.13 -17.21 14.54
N THR A 121 -1.56 -16.16 15.25
CA THR A 121 -1.56 -16.14 16.72
C THR A 121 -2.92 -16.58 17.25
N GLU A 122 -2.99 -17.82 17.75
CA GLU A 122 -4.21 -18.45 18.29
C GLU A 122 -4.93 -17.65 19.40
N THR A 123 -4.25 -16.67 20.00
CA THR A 123 -4.76 -15.91 21.16
C THR A 123 -5.52 -14.65 20.81
N LYS A 124 -5.62 -14.26 19.53
CA LYS A 124 -6.34 -13.05 19.11
C LYS A 124 -7.39 -13.43 18.06
N ASN A 125 -8.66 -13.10 18.37
CA ASN A 125 -9.75 -13.10 17.39
C ASN A 125 -9.46 -12.02 16.34
N CYS A 126 -8.64 -12.37 15.35
CA CYS A 126 -8.33 -11.51 14.23
C CYS A 126 -8.35 -12.28 12.92
N VAL A 127 -8.51 -11.50 11.86
CA VAL A 127 -8.75 -11.92 10.49
C VAL A 127 -7.77 -11.19 9.59
N THR A 128 -7.25 -11.91 8.62
CA THR A 128 -6.55 -11.36 7.45
C THR A 128 -7.38 -11.64 6.21
N ALA A 129 -7.30 -10.74 5.22
CA ALA A 129 -7.99 -10.87 3.95
C ALA A 129 -6.97 -10.90 2.81
N ALA A 130 -7.12 -11.85 1.89
CA ALA A 130 -6.52 -11.77 0.57
C ALA A 130 -7.62 -11.46 -0.44
N SER A 131 -7.57 -10.27 -1.05
CA SER A 131 -8.56 -9.84 -2.03
C SER A 131 -7.95 -9.76 -3.42
N THR A 132 -8.59 -10.40 -4.39
CA THR A 132 -8.33 -10.22 -5.83
C THR A 132 -9.50 -9.46 -6.43
N PHE A 133 -9.26 -8.24 -6.88
CA PHE A 133 -10.30 -7.30 -7.30
C PHE A 133 -9.92 -6.60 -8.61
N THR A 134 -10.92 -6.32 -9.42
CA THR A 134 -10.76 -5.64 -10.72
C THR A 134 -11.27 -4.22 -10.61
N LEU A 135 -10.46 -3.28 -11.07
CA LEU A 135 -10.72 -1.84 -11.08
C LEU A 135 -11.00 -1.36 -12.50
N ASN A 136 -11.96 -0.43 -12.65
CA ASN A 136 -12.01 0.46 -13.80
C ASN A 136 -10.92 1.53 -13.67
N TYR A 137 -9.74 1.22 -14.20
CA TYR A 137 -8.55 2.06 -14.12
C TYR A 137 -8.76 3.41 -14.80
N ASN A 138 -9.41 3.43 -15.97
CA ASN A 138 -9.67 4.66 -16.71
C ASN A 138 -10.56 5.63 -15.92
N LEU A 139 -11.62 5.13 -15.27
CA LEU A 139 -12.51 5.95 -14.46
C LEU A 139 -11.79 6.49 -13.21
N LEU A 140 -11.02 5.63 -12.52
CA LEU A 140 -10.21 6.02 -11.37
C LEU A 140 -9.21 7.11 -11.73
N ARG A 141 -8.46 6.92 -12.83
CA ARG A 141 -7.49 7.90 -13.31
C ARG A 141 -8.15 9.25 -13.60
N ARG A 142 -9.26 9.25 -14.34
CA ARG A 142 -10.00 10.48 -14.68
C ARG A 142 -10.52 11.21 -13.44
N ASP A 143 -10.94 10.48 -12.42
CA ASP A 143 -11.38 11.11 -11.17
C ASP A 143 -10.21 11.74 -10.40
N LEU A 144 -9.07 11.07 -10.34
CA LEU A 144 -7.87 11.63 -9.72
C LEU A 144 -7.32 12.85 -10.49
N GLU A 145 -7.44 12.87 -11.81
CA GLU A 145 -7.12 14.05 -12.63
C GLU A 145 -8.10 15.22 -12.35
N ARG A 146 -9.40 14.93 -12.22
CA ARG A 146 -10.43 15.94 -11.91
C ARG A 146 -10.22 16.56 -10.53
N ASN A 147 -9.81 15.75 -9.57
CA ASN A 147 -9.47 16.17 -8.21
C ASN A 147 -8.05 16.74 -8.08
N LYS A 148 -7.34 16.98 -9.19
CA LYS A 148 -5.98 17.57 -9.23
C LYS A 148 -4.92 16.76 -8.47
N ILE A 149 -5.18 15.47 -8.24
CA ILE A 149 -4.23 14.51 -7.68
C ILE A 149 -3.20 14.12 -8.74
N LEU A 150 -3.67 13.86 -9.96
CA LEU A 150 -2.83 13.62 -11.14
C LEU A 150 -2.70 14.91 -11.97
N ASN A 151 -1.51 15.11 -12.53
CA ASN A 151 -1.34 16.13 -13.57
C ASN A 151 -2.04 15.63 -14.85
N LYS A 152 -2.71 16.53 -15.57
CA LYS A 152 -3.20 16.22 -16.92
C LYS A 152 -1.98 15.94 -17.80
N ILE A 153 -1.73 14.67 -18.12
CA ILE A 153 -0.80 14.31 -19.19
C ILE A 153 -1.66 14.29 -20.45
N GLY A 154 -1.26 15.05 -21.47
CA GLY A 154 -1.99 15.14 -22.74
C GLY A 154 -2.24 13.76 -23.33
N PHE A 155 -3.44 13.60 -23.91
CA PHE A 155 -3.76 12.48 -24.80
C PHE A 155 -2.91 12.58 -26.07
#